data_AF-A0A1F3ZSQ6-F1
#
_entry.id   AF-A0A1F3ZSQ6-F1
#
_cell.length_a   1.000
_cell.length_b   1.000
_cell.length_c   1.000
_cell.angle_alpha   90.00
_cell.angle_beta   90.00
_cell.angle_gamma   90.00
#
_symmetry.space_group_name_H-M   'P 1'
#
loop_
_entity.id
_entity.type
_entity.pdbx_description
1 polymer ?
#
loop_
_entity_poly.entity_id
_entity_poly.type
_entity_poly.pdbx_seq_one_letter_code
_entity_poly.pdbx_strand_id
1 'polypeptide(L)'
;MNSAQFVQVKGHRNYLLDGEQSYLKSDQFTPREKVALRYCDAIIDNPTHADDAMWAELHRHFTEPELVELGHYIGFMSGGQRWLLTLHTQHGELAEYMAGRDAEKKKAAEIKEPVLVGK
;
A
#
# COMPACT_ATOMS: atom_id res chain seq x y z
N MET A 1 12.40 3.40 -7.59
CA MET A 1 12.90 2.82 -6.32
C MET A 1 11.68 2.27 -5.59
N ASN A 2 11.63 0.97 -5.29
CA ASN A 2 10.43 0.32 -4.74
C ASN A 2 10.35 0.59 -3.23
N SER A 3 9.32 1.32 -2.79
CA SER A 3 9.12 1.65 -1.38
C SER A 3 8.97 0.41 -0.49
N ALA A 4 8.54 -0.73 -1.04
CA ALA A 4 8.44 -2.01 -0.32
C ALA A 4 9.80 -2.56 0.12
N GLN A 5 10.91 -2.17 -0.50
CA GLN A 5 12.23 -2.64 -0.05
C GLN A 5 12.62 -2.02 1.30
N PHE A 6 12.10 -0.83 1.63
CA PHE A 6 12.45 -0.13 2.86
C PHE A 6 11.85 -0.75 4.12
N VAL A 7 10.81 -1.59 4.02
CA VAL A 7 10.31 -2.35 5.19
C VAL A 7 11.29 -3.44 5.62
N GLN A 8 12.23 -3.85 4.74
CA GLN A 8 13.23 -4.89 5.03
C GLN A 8 14.57 -4.30 5.51
N VAL A 9 14.73 -2.98 5.47
CA VAL A 9 16.00 -2.32 5.85
C VAL A 9 16.01 -2.04 7.35
N LYS A 10 16.75 -2.84 8.11
CA LYS A 10 16.91 -2.66 9.56
C LYS A 10 17.40 -1.24 9.89
N GLY A 11 16.70 -0.57 10.81
CA GLY A 11 16.98 0.82 11.22
C GLY A 11 16.24 1.88 10.41
N HIS A 12 15.63 1.53 9.27
CA HIS A 12 14.74 2.43 8.54
C HIS A 12 13.39 2.54 9.25
N ARG A 13 12.77 3.72 9.23
CA ARG A 13 11.46 3.98 9.88
C ARG A 13 10.38 2.95 9.52
N ASN A 14 10.28 2.58 8.24
CA ASN A 14 9.30 1.61 7.75
C ASN A 14 9.53 0.17 8.25
N TYR A 15 10.75 -0.17 8.68
CA TYR A 15 11.03 -1.48 9.31
C TYR A 15 10.26 -1.65 10.62
N LEU A 16 9.96 -0.54 11.31
CA LEU A 16 9.24 -0.55 12.59
C LEU A 16 7.73 -0.81 12.44
N LEU A 17 7.22 -0.89 11.21
CA LEU A 17 5.82 -1.21 10.92
C LEU A 17 5.56 -2.72 10.83
N ASP A 18 6.61 -3.54 10.63
CA ASP A 18 6.50 -4.99 10.41
C ASP A 18 6.41 -5.79 11.72
N GLY A 19 6.89 -5.23 12.84
CA GLY A 19 6.81 -5.85 14.16
C GLY A 19 5.61 -5.33 14.95
N GLU A 20 4.86 -6.21 15.62
CA GLU A 20 3.66 -5.93 16.44
C GLU A 20 3.81 -4.62 17.24
N GLN A 21 3.30 -3.53 16.67
CA GLN A 21 3.34 -2.16 17.20
C GLN A 21 4.74 -1.65 17.64
N SER A 22 5.82 -2.10 16.98
CA SER A 22 7.19 -1.68 17.30
C SER A 22 7.39 -0.16 17.15
N TYR A 23 6.62 0.48 16.27
CA TYR A 23 6.56 1.94 16.12
C TYR A 23 6.18 2.67 17.41
N LEU A 24 5.42 2.07 18.34
CA LEU A 24 5.06 2.71 19.61
C LEU A 24 6.27 2.97 20.50
N LYS A 25 7.25 2.07 20.47
CA LYS A 25 8.47 2.13 21.30
C LYS A 25 9.56 2.99 20.67
N SER A 26 9.41 3.37 19.41
CA SER A 26 10.39 4.16 18.68
C SER A 26 10.24 5.66 18.90
N ASP A 27 11.36 6.37 18.85
CA ASP A 27 11.48 7.82 18.79
C ASP A 27 11.34 8.38 17.36
N GLN A 28 11.32 7.53 16.33
CA GLN A 28 11.19 7.92 14.91
C GLN A 28 9.75 8.29 14.51
N PHE A 29 8.80 8.22 15.44
CA PHE A 29 7.40 8.58 15.22
C PHE A 29 6.96 9.57 16.28
N THR A 30 6.32 10.64 15.83
CA THR A 30 5.66 11.60 16.71
C THR A 30 4.44 10.97 17.39
N PRO A 31 3.93 11.54 18.50
CA PRO A 31 2.70 11.07 19.14
C PRO A 31 1.51 11.01 18.15
N ARG A 32 1.32 12.04 17.32
CA ARG A 32 0.25 12.09 16.33
C ARG A 32 0.34 10.95 15.32
N GLU A 33 1.55 10.60 14.87
CA GLU A 33 1.76 9.49 13.92
C GLU A 33 1.52 8.12 14.58
N LYS A 34 1.94 7.93 15.84
CA LYS A 34 1.68 6.69 16.59
C LYS A 34 0.19 6.43 16.73
N VAL A 35 -0.60 7.47 16.99
CA VAL A 35 -2.06 7.36 17.13
C VAL A 35 -2.70 7.02 15.78
N ALA A 36 -2.25 7.65 14.68
CA ALA A 36 -2.71 7.28 13.34
C ALA A 36 -2.38 5.83 12.97
N LEU A 37 -1.18 5.35 13.31
CA LEU A 37 -0.78 3.96 13.06
C LEU A 37 -1.60 2.97 13.90
N ARG A 38 -1.88 3.29 15.18
CA ARG A 38 -2.78 2.46 16.00
C ARG A 38 -4.20 2.40 15.42
N TYR A 39 -4.71 3.52 14.91
CA TYR A 39 -6.00 3.54 14.24
C TYR A 39 -5.99 2.74 12.94
N CYS A 40 -4.89 2.79 12.19
CA CYS A 40 -4.65 1.94 11.02
C CYS A 40 -4.69 0.45 11.37
N ASP A 41 -4.02 0.04 12.44
CA ASP A 41 -4.04 -1.34 12.93
C ASP A 41 -5.47 -1.77 13.32
N ALA A 42 -6.26 -0.90 13.98
CA ALA A 42 -7.64 -1.19 14.33
C ALA A 42 -8.53 -1.41 13.08
N ILE A 43 -8.37 -0.61 12.03
CA ILE A 43 -9.14 -0.76 10.78
C ILE A 43 -8.74 -2.05 10.02
N ILE A 44 -7.44 -2.38 9.99
CA ILE A 44 -6.92 -3.49 9.17
C ILE A 44 -7.13 -4.84 9.84
N ASP A 45 -6.94 -4.91 11.16
CA ASP A 45 -6.92 -6.17 11.94
C ASP A 45 -8.16 -6.33 12.83
N ASN A 46 -8.25 -5.59 13.94
CA ASN A 46 -9.35 -5.72 14.90
C ASN A 46 -10.06 -4.38 15.19
N PRO A 47 -11.29 -4.19 14.67
CA PRO A 47 -12.02 -2.94 14.84
C PRO A 47 -12.42 -2.65 16.30
N THR A 48 -12.42 -3.64 17.19
CA THR A 48 -12.75 -3.41 18.62
C THR A 48 -11.65 -2.63 19.35
N HIS A 49 -10.46 -2.49 18.77
CA HIS A 49 -9.40 -1.64 19.32
C HIS A 49 -9.70 -0.14 19.15
N ALA A 50 -10.62 0.24 18.26
CA ALA A 50 -11.10 1.62 18.14
C ALA A 50 -12.17 1.93 19.21
N ASP A 51 -11.80 1.78 20.47
CA ASP A 51 -12.63 2.05 21.64
C ASP A 51 -12.70 3.55 21.98
N ASP A 52 -13.51 3.89 22.99
CA ASP A 52 -13.69 5.29 23.43
C ASP A 52 -12.37 5.96 23.84
N ALA A 53 -11.43 5.18 24.38
CA ALA A 53 -10.12 5.70 24.79
C ALA A 53 -9.26 6.07 23.57
N MET A 54 -9.28 5.23 22.52
CA MET A 54 -8.62 5.53 21.25
C MET A 54 -9.27 6.75 20.58
N TRP A 55 -10.60 6.82 20.50
CA TRP A 55 -11.29 7.99 19.94
C TRP A 55 -10.94 9.27 20.69
N ALA A 56 -10.91 9.24 22.03
CA ALA A 56 -10.49 10.37 22.85
C ALA A 56 -9.03 10.80 22.60
N GLU A 57 -8.15 9.89 22.19
CA GLU A 57 -6.76 10.19 21.81
C GLU A 57 -6.68 10.75 20.38
N LEU A 58 -7.45 10.18 19.45
CA LEU A 58 -7.58 10.66 18.08
C LEU A 58 -8.04 12.13 18.03
N HIS A 59 -9.09 12.50 18.78
CA HIS A 59 -9.59 13.87 18.83
C HIS A 59 -8.61 14.87 19.48
N ARG A 60 -7.60 14.42 20.25
CA ARG A 60 -6.53 15.31 20.75
C ARG A 60 -5.52 15.67 19.68
N HIS A 61 -5.39 14.81 18.66
CA HIS A 61 -4.36 14.94 17.64
C HIS A 61 -4.91 15.37 16.29
N PHE A 62 -6.17 15.09 15.99
CA PHE A 62 -6.79 15.32 14.68
C PHE A 62 -8.13 16.03 14.83
N THR A 63 -8.46 16.84 13.82
CA THR A 63 -9.79 17.43 13.63
C THR A 63 -10.74 16.42 12.97
N GLU A 64 -12.06 16.66 13.05
CA GLU A 64 -13.05 15.78 12.40
C GLU A 64 -12.78 15.56 10.90
N PRO A 65 -12.51 16.59 10.08
CA PRO A 65 -12.22 16.37 8.66
C PRO A 65 -10.99 15.49 8.44
N GLU A 66 -9.92 15.69 9.23
CA GLU A 66 -8.71 14.86 9.14
C GLU A 66 -8.97 13.41 9.53
N LEU A 67 -9.82 13.16 10.53
CA LEU A 67 -10.21 11.80 10.92
C LEU A 67 -11.03 11.08 9.85
N VAL A 68 -11.95 11.80 9.21
CA VAL A 68 -12.74 11.27 8.09
C VAL A 68 -11.81 10.92 6.92
N GLU A 69 -10.89 11.81 6.55
CA GLU A 69 -9.92 11.56 5.47
C GLU A 69 -9.00 10.38 5.81
N LEU A 70 -8.47 10.34 7.03
CA LEU A 70 -7.58 9.28 7.49
C LEU A 70 -8.28 7.92 7.47
N GLY A 71 -9.45 7.81 8.09
CA GLY A 71 -10.22 6.57 8.15
C GLY A 71 -10.68 6.10 6.77
N HIS A 72 -11.13 7.03 5.91
CA HIS A 72 -11.52 6.72 4.53
C HIS A 72 -10.33 6.17 3.73
N TYR A 73 -9.18 6.85 3.79
CA TYR A 73 -8.00 6.43 3.04
C TYR A 73 -7.51 5.04 3.46
N ILE A 74 -7.44 4.78 4.77
CA ILE A 74 -7.02 3.47 5.30
C ILE A 74 -8.01 2.38 4.88
N GLY A 75 -9.31 2.61 5.05
CA GLY A 75 -10.36 1.65 4.69
C GLY A 75 -10.40 1.34 3.19
N PHE A 76 -10.25 2.37 2.35
CA PHE A 76 -10.21 2.21 0.89
C PHE A 76 -9.00 1.36 0.45
N MET A 77 -7.81 1.66 0.98
CA MET A 77 -6.58 0.95 0.64
C MET A 77 -6.59 -0.50 1.15
N SER A 78 -7.11 -0.75 2.35
CA SER A 78 -7.21 -2.11 2.91
C SER A 78 -8.14 -3.00 2.08
N GLY A 79 -9.27 -2.45 1.62
CA GLY A 79 -10.17 -3.14 0.70
C GLY A 79 -9.49 -3.50 -0.62
N GLY A 80 -8.72 -2.58 -1.20
CA GLY A 80 -7.94 -2.83 -2.42
C GLY A 80 -6.93 -3.96 -2.26
N GLN A 81 -6.20 -4.02 -1.15
CA GLN A 81 -5.27 -5.11 -0.85
C GLN A 81 -5.98 -6.45 -0.71
N ARG A 82 -7.12 -6.50 -0.01
CA ARG A 82 -7.92 -7.73 0.13
C ARG A 82 -8.47 -8.22 -1.20
N TRP A 83 -8.86 -7.31 -2.09
CA TRP A 83 -9.29 -7.67 -3.45
C TRP A 83 -8.15 -8.32 -4.25
N LEU A 84 -6.93 -7.76 -4.20
CA LEU A 84 -5.78 -8.37 -4.89
C LEU A 84 -5.50 -9.81 -4.43
N LEU A 85 -5.71 -10.12 -3.15
CA LEU A 85 -5.60 -11.49 -2.64
C LEU A 85 -6.60 -12.45 -3.31
N THR A 86 -7.81 -11.99 -3.63
CA THR A 86 -8.82 -12.82 -4.35
C THR A 86 -8.38 -13.21 -5.75
N LEU A 87 -7.50 -12.43 -6.36
CA LEU A 87 -6.96 -12.68 -7.70
C LEU A 87 -5.75 -13.62 -7.69
N HIS A 88 -5.22 -13.97 -6.50
CA HIS A 88 -3.98 -14.77 -6.33
C HIS A 88 -2.77 -14.18 -7.08
N THR A 89 -2.77 -12.87 -7.33
CA THR A 89 -1.71 -12.19 -8.07
C THR A 89 -0.47 -12.00 -7.20
N GLN A 90 0.70 -12.30 -7.76
CA GLN A 90 2.00 -12.06 -7.10
C GLN A 90 2.62 -10.73 -7.54
N HIS A 91 3.54 -10.24 -6.71
CA HIS A 91 4.28 -9.01 -7.03
C HIS A 91 5.09 -9.21 -8.32
N GLY A 92 4.89 -8.32 -9.29
CA GLY A 92 5.61 -8.36 -10.57
C GLY A 92 4.87 -9.04 -11.72
N GLU A 93 3.88 -9.91 -11.46
CA GLU A 93 3.17 -10.65 -12.52
C GLU A 93 2.48 -9.72 -13.54
N LEU A 94 1.91 -8.61 -13.07
CA LEU A 94 1.32 -7.62 -13.98
C LEU A 94 2.37 -6.99 -14.90
N ALA A 95 3.57 -6.69 -14.39
CA ALA A 95 4.63 -6.09 -15.19
C ALA A 95 5.13 -7.08 -16.25
N GLU A 96 5.31 -8.35 -15.89
CA GLU A 96 5.67 -9.43 -16.81
C GLU A 96 4.61 -9.63 -17.90
N TYR A 97 3.33 -9.68 -17.52
CA TYR A 97 2.22 -9.79 -18.46
C TYR A 97 2.19 -8.63 -19.46
N MET A 98 2.35 -7.41 -18.97
CA MET A 98 2.34 -6.20 -19.79
C MET A 98 3.52 -6.19 -20.77
N ALA A 99 4.72 -6.55 -20.31
CA ALA A 99 5.90 -6.67 -21.16
C ALA A 99 5.71 -7.71 -22.27
N GLY A 100 5.15 -8.88 -21.93
CA GLY A 100 4.83 -9.93 -22.92
C GLY A 100 3.81 -9.46 -23.95
N ARG A 101 2.71 -8.85 -23.50
CA ARG A 101 1.66 -8.33 -24.39
C ARG A 101 2.20 -7.26 -25.33
N ASP A 102 3.03 -6.35 -24.84
CA ASP A 102 3.59 -5.26 -25.64
C ASP A 102 4.62 -5.79 -26.66
N ALA A 103 5.39 -6.83 -26.31
CA ALA A 103 6.27 -7.54 -27.25
C ALA A 103 5.48 -8.25 -28.36
N GLU A 104 4.37 -8.91 -28.04
CA GLU A 104 3.50 -9.57 -29.02
C GLU A 104 2.82 -8.55 -29.96
N LYS A 105 2.38 -7.40 -29.42
CA LYS A 105 1.88 -6.29 -30.25
C LYS A 105 2.93 -5.79 -31.24
N LYS A 106 4.20 -5.66 -30.79
CA LYS A 106 5.30 -5.22 -31.65
C LYS A 106 5.57 -6.22 -32.78
N LYS A 107 5.68 -7.52 -32.47
CA LYS A 107 5.82 -8.57 -33.49
C LYS A 107 4.66 -8.54 -34.50
N ALA A 108 3.43 -8.39 -34.04
CA ALA A 108 2.26 -8.32 -34.91
C ALA A 108 2.24 -7.07 -35.83
N ALA A 109 2.88 -5.98 -35.42
CA ALA A 109 3.05 -4.78 -36.25
C ALA A 109 4.12 -4.98 -37.33
N GLU A 110 5.25 -5.60 -36.98
CA GLU A 110 6.34 -5.92 -37.91
C GLU A 110 5.92 -6.93 -38.99
N ILE A 111 5.06 -7.90 -38.65
CA ILE A 111 4.50 -8.87 -39.61
C ILE A 111 3.50 -8.19 -40.58
N LYS A 112 2.88 -7.08 -40.19
CA LYS A 112 1.90 -6.34 -40.99
C LYS A 112 2.51 -5.29 -41.91
N GLU A 113 3.76 -4.87 -41.71
CA GLU A 113 4.49 -4.11 -42.72
C GLU A 113 4.88 -5.08 -43.85
N PRO A 114 4.23 -5.02 -45.02
CA PRO A 114 4.58 -5.91 -46.10
C PRO A 114 5.99 -5.55 -46.57
N VAL A 115 6.75 -6.58 -46.90
CA VAL A 115 7.90 -6.46 -47.78
C VAL A 115 7.43 -5.72 -49.03
N LEU A 116 7.68 -4.41 -49.11
CA LEU A 116 7.71 -3.70 -50.39
C LEU A 116 8.97 -4.19 -51.10
N VAL A 117 8.89 -5.41 -51.61
CA VAL A 117 9.83 -5.98 -52.57
C VAL A 117 9.84 -5.03 -53.76
N GLY A 118 11.04 -4.61 -54.13
CA GLY A 118 11.27 -3.57 -55.11
C GLY A 118 10.69 -3.81 -56.50
N LYS A 119 10.69 -2.70 -57.23
CA LYS A 119 11.01 -2.62 -58.65
C LYS A 119 11.95 -1.44 -58.85
#